data_AF-N1U5L2-F1
#
_entry.id   AF-N1U5L2-F1
#
_cell.length_a   1.000
_cell.length_b   1.000
_cell.length_c   1.000
_cell.angle_alpha   90.00
_cell.angle_beta   90.00
_cell.angle_gamma   90.00
#
_symmetry.space_group_name_H-M   'P 1'
#
loop_
_entity.id
_entity.type
_entity.pdbx_description
1 polymer ?
#
loop_
_entity_poly.entity_id
_entity_poly.type
_entity_poly.pdbx_seq_one_letter_code
_entity_poly.pdbx_strand_id
1 'polypeptide(L)'
;MGNRFLRLTIFISIVLTLFSFWDHRLVGYLKDFVVFIHEIGHAVAALLTGGSVHTIELHGNESGETIAIPSSGTSSFIFVVSAGYLGSCLMGGFY
;
A
#
# COMPACT_ATOMS: atom_id res chain seq x y z
N MET A 1 -26.34 28.82 4.21
CA MET A 1 -25.20 28.74 5.16
C MET A 1 -25.20 27.46 6.02
N GLY A 2 -26.33 26.78 6.26
CA GLY A 2 -26.40 25.57 7.11
C GLY A 2 -25.60 24.34 6.65
N ASN A 3 -25.48 24.09 5.34
CA ASN A 3 -24.79 22.89 4.84
C ASN A 3 -23.27 22.91 5.01
N ARG A 4 -22.66 24.09 5.20
CA ARG A 4 -21.20 24.23 5.37
C ARG A 4 -20.77 23.75 6.76
N PHE A 5 -21.54 24.11 7.78
CA PHE A 5 -21.32 23.65 9.15
C PHE A 5 -21.52 22.15 9.28
N LEU A 6 -22.59 21.60 8.69
CA LEU A 6 -22.84 20.15 8.70
C LEU A 6 -21.69 19.36 8.04
N ARG A 7 -21.20 19.80 6.87
CA ARG A 7 -20.06 19.17 6.19
C ARG A 7 -18.78 19.23 7.04
N LEU A 8 -18.54 20.36 7.70
CA LEU A 8 -17.38 20.53 8.57
C LEU A 8 -17.48 19.58 9.78
N THR A 9 -18.65 19.49 10.41
CA THR A 9 -18.89 18.59 11.53
C THR A 9 -18.69 17.13 11.13
N ILE A 10 -19.21 16.71 9.98
CA ILE A 10 -19.00 15.35 9.45
C ILE A 10 -17.51 15.09 9.22
N PHE A 11 -16.80 16.01 8.57
CA PHE A 11 -15.38 15.86 8.30
C PHE A 11 -14.55 15.72 9.58
N ILE A 12 -14.79 16.59 10.56
CA ILE A 12 -14.12 16.52 11.87
C ILE A 12 -14.45 15.20 12.56
N SER A 13 -15.70 14.76 12.52
CA SER A 13 -16.10 13.48 13.10
C SER A 13 -15.35 12.31 12.47
N ILE A 14 -15.22 12.26 11.14
CA ILE A 14 -14.47 11.21 10.45
C ILE A 14 -13.00 11.22 10.88
N VAL A 15 -12.36 12.39 10.90
CA VAL A 15 -10.95 12.53 11.30
C VAL A 15 -10.75 12.04 12.74
N LEU A 16 -11.62 12.43 13.67
CA LEU A 16 -11.54 12.00 15.07
C LEU A 16 -11.74 10.50 15.22
N THR A 17 -12.69 9.90 14.49
CA THR A 17 -12.89 8.44 14.50
C THR A 17 -11.66 7.72 13.97
N LEU A 18 -11.09 8.15 12.84
CA LEU A 18 -9.89 7.54 12.26
C LEU A 18 -8.70 7.62 13.22
N PHE A 19 -8.49 8.77 13.85
CA PHE A 19 -7.43 8.95 14.85
C PHE A 19 -7.63 8.04 16.06
N SER A 20 -8.87 7.93 16.56
CA SER A 20 -9.18 7.12 17.73
C SER A 20 -9.01 5.62 17.49
N PHE A 21 -9.18 5.16 16.25
CA PHE A 21 -9.04 3.75 15.87
C PHE A 21 -7.68 3.42 15.24
N TRP A 22 -6.77 4.38 15.13
CA TRP A 22 -5.48 4.20 14.44
C TRP A 22 -4.63 3.05 14.97
N ASP A 23 -4.63 2.87 16.30
CA ASP A 23 -3.88 1.81 16.99
C ASP A 23 -4.73 0.57 17.28
N HIS A 24 -5.96 0.51 16.73
CA HIS A 24 -6.83 -0.63 16.92
C HIS A 24 -6.33 -1.83 16.11
N ARG A 25 -6.32 -3.03 16.70
CA ARG A 25 -5.80 -4.26 16.09
C ARG A 25 -6.38 -4.58 14.70
N LEU A 26 -7.67 -4.29 14.49
CA LEU A 26 -8.30 -4.44 13.18
C LEU A 26 -7.70 -3.51 12.12
N VAL A 27 -7.38 -2.27 12.49
CA VAL A 27 -6.72 -1.32 11.58
C VAL A 27 -5.29 -1.75 11.32
N GLY A 28 -4.59 -2.31 12.32
CA GLY A 28 -3.29 -2.95 12.13
C GLY A 28 -3.31 -4.01 11.02
N TYR A 29 -4.27 -4.93 11.03
CA TYR A 29 -4.41 -5.93 9.95
C TYR A 29 -4.68 -5.31 8.58
N LEU A 30 -5.43 -4.21 8.52
CA LEU A 30 -5.66 -3.49 7.26
C LEU A 30 -4.38 -2.81 6.77
N LYS A 31 -3.57 -2.24 7.67
CA LYS A 31 -2.27 -1.65 7.32
C LYS A 31 -1.31 -2.72 6.79
N ASP A 32 -1.19 -3.86 7.47
CA ASP A 32 -0.39 -5.00 7.00
C ASP A 32 -0.88 -5.52 5.64
N PHE A 33 -2.20 -5.53 5.40
CA PHE A 33 -2.76 -5.86 4.10
C PHE A 33 -2.34 -4.86 3.00
N VAL A 34 -2.29 -3.56 3.29
CA VAL A 34 -1.80 -2.57 2.32
C VAL A 34 -0.32 -2.78 2.02
N VAL A 35 0.49 -3.11 3.04
CA VAL A 35 1.90 -3.49 2.86
C VAL A 35 2.01 -4.75 2.01
N PHE A 36 1.16 -5.76 2.22
CA PHE A 36 1.13 -6.95 1.38
C PHE A 36 0.91 -6.62 -0.11
N ILE A 37 -0.04 -5.73 -0.41
CA ILE A 37 -0.30 -5.27 -1.78
C ILE A 37 0.92 -4.53 -2.35
N HIS A 38 1.61 -3.73 -1.53
CA HIS A 38 2.86 -3.06 -1.91
C HIS A 38 3.92 -4.07 -2.35
N GLU A 39 4.16 -5.08 -1.53
CA GLU A 39 5.17 -6.12 -1.79
C GLU A 39 4.80 -6.98 -3.03
N ILE A 40 3.52 -7.33 -3.18
CA ILE A 40 3.03 -8.00 -4.40
C ILE A 40 3.28 -7.14 -5.64
N GLY A 41 3.12 -5.81 -5.55
CA GLY A 41 3.37 -4.89 -6.65
C GLY A 41 4.79 -5.04 -7.20
N HIS A 42 5.79 -5.05 -6.31
CA HIS A 42 7.19 -5.30 -6.68
C HIS A 42 7.37 -6.67 -7.33
N ALA A 43 6.81 -7.72 -6.71
CA ALA A 43 6.93 -9.08 -7.20
C ALA A 43 6.32 -9.26 -8.60
N VAL A 44 5.10 -8.77 -8.81
CA VAL A 44 4.41 -8.83 -10.11
C VAL A 44 5.19 -8.05 -11.16
N ALA A 45 5.67 -6.85 -10.83
CA ALA A 45 6.47 -6.08 -11.77
C ALA A 45 7.77 -6.81 -12.16
N ALA A 46 8.43 -7.46 -11.20
CA ALA A 46 9.66 -8.22 -11.48
C ALA A 46 9.38 -9.39 -12.42
N LEU A 47 8.28 -10.12 -12.22
CA LEU A 47 7.87 -11.20 -13.12
C LEU A 47 7.50 -10.69 -14.52
N LEU A 48 6.75 -9.58 -14.60
CA LEU A 48 6.32 -9.00 -15.87
C LEU A 48 7.48 -8.46 -16.71
N THR A 49 8.52 -7.95 -16.06
CA THR A 49 9.72 -7.50 -16.79
C THR A 49 10.64 -8.66 -17.19
N GLY A 50 10.33 -9.89 -16.81
CA GLY A 50 11.14 -11.09 -17.10
C GLY A 50 12.24 -11.35 -16.07
N GLY A 51 12.15 -10.73 -14.89
CA GLY A 51 12.98 -11.02 -13.73
C GLY A 51 12.44 -12.21 -12.91
N SER A 52 12.93 -12.35 -11.68
CA SER A 52 12.51 -13.40 -10.75
C SER A 52 12.27 -12.85 -9.36
N VAL A 53 11.38 -13.50 -8.61
CA VAL A 53 11.11 -13.18 -7.20
C VAL A 53 11.65 -14.32 -6.35
N HIS A 54 12.43 -13.99 -5.32
CA HIS A 54 12.97 -14.97 -4.38
C HIS A 54 12.09 -15.10 -3.15
N THR A 55 11.81 -13.98 -2.50
CA THR A 55 11.08 -13.97 -1.22
C THR A 55 10.16 -12.76 -1.17
N ILE A 56 9.00 -12.97 -0.57
CA ILE A 56 8.12 -11.90 -0.07
C ILE A 56 7.87 -12.23 1.40
N GLU A 57 8.22 -11.31 2.29
CA GLU A 57 8.03 -11.46 3.73
C GLU A 57 7.23 -10.30 4.30
N LEU A 58 6.33 -10.62 5.23
CA LEU A 58 5.54 -9.67 6.01
C LEU A 58 5.88 -9.86 7.47
N HIS A 59 6.27 -8.77 8.13
CA HIS A 59 6.75 -8.81 9.51
C HIS A 59 5.62 -8.59 10.55
N GLY A 60 4.40 -8.28 10.11
CA GLY A 60 3.23 -8.07 11.00
C GLY A 60 3.36 -6.88 11.95
N ASN A 61 4.19 -5.91 11.56
CA ASN A 61 4.46 -4.66 12.26
C ASN A 61 4.39 -3.47 11.28
N GLU A 62 3.46 -3.53 10.32
CA GLU A 62 3.29 -2.53 9.26
C GLU A 62 4.50 -2.44 8.33
N SER A 63 5.29 -3.52 8.23
CA SER A 63 6.45 -3.63 7.34
C SER A 63 6.51 -5.00 6.64
N GLY A 64 7.22 -5.01 5.51
CA GLY A 64 7.49 -6.19 4.71
C GLY A 64 8.71 -5.94 3.83
N GLU A 65 9.14 -6.99 3.14
CA GLU A 65 10.19 -6.90 2.15
C GLU A 65 9.98 -7.88 0.99
N THR A 66 10.36 -7.43 -0.21
CA THR A 66 10.38 -8.24 -1.42
C THR A 66 11.79 -8.31 -1.97
N ILE A 67 12.35 -9.52 -1.99
CA ILE A 67 13.64 -9.80 -2.63
C ILE A 67 13.35 -10.27 -4.06
N ALA A 68 13.60 -9.39 -5.02
CA ALA A 68 13.42 -9.67 -6.44
C ALA A 68 14.66 -9.29 -7.25
N ILE A 69 14.91 -10.05 -8.31
CA ILE A 69 15.95 -9.79 -9.31
C ILE A 69 15.23 -9.30 -10.57
N PRO A 70 15.24 -7.98 -10.84
CA PRO A 70 14.66 -7.46 -12.07
C PRO A 70 15.46 -7.94 -13.29
N SER A 71 14.81 -7.99 -14.45
CA SER A 71 15.50 -8.23 -15.71
C SER A 71 16.51 -7.11 -16.02
N SER A 72 17.47 -7.41 -16.90
CA SER A 72 18.53 -6.47 -17.26
C SER A 72 17.97 -5.17 -17.83
N GLY A 73 18.31 -4.04 -17.21
CA GLY A 73 18.03 -2.71 -17.73
C GLY A 73 17.47 -1.74 -16.68
N THR A 74 17.86 -0.47 -16.81
CA THR A 74 17.47 0.59 -15.86
C THR A 74 15.95 0.81 -15.81
N SER A 75 15.25 0.65 -16.93
CA SER A 75 13.79 0.79 -16.98
C SER A 75 13.07 -0.31 -16.21
N SER A 76 13.53 -1.55 -16.32
CA SER A 76 13.01 -2.69 -15.56
C SER A 76 13.19 -2.46 -14.06
N PHE A 77 14.39 -2.06 -13.64
CA PHE A 77 14.67 -1.74 -12.25
C PHE A 77 13.76 -0.62 -11.71
N ILE A 78 13.64 0.50 -12.43
CA ILE A 78 12.80 1.64 -12.01
C ILE A 78 11.34 1.21 -11.88
N PHE A 79 10.85 0.44 -12.85
CA PHE A 79 9.47 -0.05 -12.83
C PHE A 79 9.23 -0.95 -11.62
N VAL A 80 10.11 -1.93 -11.38
CA VAL A 80 10.00 -2.83 -10.22
C VAL A 80 10.01 -2.05 -8.91
N VAL A 81 10.98 -1.15 -8.69
CA VAL A 81 11.09 -0.36 -7.44
C VAL A 81 9.92 0.62 -7.26
N SER A 82 9.27 1.07 -8.33
CA SER A 82 8.12 1.98 -8.23
C SER A 82 6.79 1.22 -8.09
N ALA A 83 6.75 -0.06 -8.49
CA ALA A 83 5.52 -0.83 -8.60
C ALA A 83 4.79 -1.05 -7.28
N GLY A 84 5.50 -1.08 -6.15
CA GLY A 84 4.87 -1.20 -4.83
C GLY A 84 3.93 -0.03 -4.54
N TYR A 85 4.42 1.21 -4.68
CA TYR A 85 3.57 2.40 -4.51
C TYR A 85 2.45 2.48 -5.54
N LEU A 86 2.74 2.16 -6.81
CA LEU A 86 1.71 2.15 -7.85
C LEU A 86 0.60 1.14 -7.55
N GLY A 87 0.95 -0.06 -7.10
CA GLY A 87 0.02 -1.11 -6.68
C GLY A 87 -0.87 -0.66 -5.52
N SER A 88 -0.27 -0.08 -4.46
CA SER A 88 -1.03 0.45 -3.33
C SER A 88 -2.00 1.57 -3.73
N CYS A 89 -1.56 2.51 -4.58
CA CYS A 89 -2.39 3.61 -5.06
C CYS A 89 -3.56 3.11 -5.93
N LEU A 90 -3.31 2.15 -6.82
CA LEU A 90 -4.36 1.58 -7.67
C LEU A 90 -5.43 0.90 -6.81
N MET A 91 -5.03 0.04 -5.87
CA MET A 91 -6.00 -0.64 -5.00
C MET A 91 -6.77 0.35 -4.12
N GLY A 92 -6.13 1.39 -3.60
CA GLY A 92 -6.80 2.45 -2.84
C GLY A 92 -7.66 3.40 -3.68
N GLY A 93 -7.51 3.42 -5.00
CA GLY A 93 -8.34 4.21 -5.91
C GLY A 93 -9.51 3.42 -6.51
N PHE A 94 -9.42 2.09 -6.58
CA PHE A 94 -10.49 1.22 -7.05
C PHE A 94 -11.59 0.97 -5.99
N TYR A 95 -11.26 1.16 -4.71
CA TYR A 95 -12.16 1.02 -3.56
C TYR A 95 -12.37 2.37 -2.88
#